data_AF-A0A5C6BZQ7-F1
#
_entry.id   AF-A0A5C6BZQ7-F1
#
_cell.length_a   1.000
_cell.length_b   1.000
_cell.length_c   1.000
_cell.angle_alpha   90.00
_cell.angle_beta   90.00
_cell.angle_gamma   90.00
#
_symmetry.space_group_name_H-M   'P 1'
#
loop_
_entity.id
_entity.type
_entity.pdbx_description
1 polymer ?
#
loop_
_entity_poly.entity_id
_entity_poly.type
_entity_poly.pdbx_seq_one_letter_code
_entity_poly.pdbx_strand_id
1 'polypeptide(L)'
;MWPRRSIMLTLACLSVFPTGMVFGQGVQLTPPDQYQSIPTHGVSVARDSVPVDHHLPRSTMDLDGRVESSVEGRIDFSLAPSMRSLAPGMDPQWGTDADITLPRRFDLTDYLPTPGKQTQNDCVAWTIAYAAYSCQIAQERRRKPTEPSDQFSPGFIFDQLSESGRSLHMLQAIQFVKQNGCATFATMPLAHTRVSQVARIEAKNYRMQRNERAASLEEIKTYIYEGYPVVLIVRMGGDFRSDAVLEAPYRWRGESDPRPDYHAITAVGFDETRKSLLIMNSWGTQWKDNGFCWASYSNFERIDSQSWCVESHVIGVKRFAPLNVSMSAGGNRRPGFGAPSGFQRRTFQLASNRQIYEADTVISPDHWVFDDIACNHRNLFALGRDQTVYRMNDEPAGRPSWTHLNHGSMSNKKVAMMVGDRTSDLWVLTTDHELFRYEDGDWVPVVLSSSQTEPVDLRSVGTEIHATTADGRVFTQRGSGHWSLID
;
A
#
# COMPACT_ATOMS: atom_id res chain seq x y z
N MET A 1 -74.62 -30.51 16.51
CA MET A 1 -75.06 -29.11 16.69
C MET A 1 -73.87 -28.17 16.48
N TRP A 2 -74.11 -26.93 16.06
CA TRP A 2 -73.16 -25.80 16.11
C TRP A 2 -73.76 -24.71 17.02
N PRO A 3 -72.96 -24.01 17.83
CA PRO A 3 -72.63 -22.58 17.56
C PRO A 3 -71.11 -22.37 17.36
N ARG A 4 -70.59 -21.42 16.57
CA ARG A 4 -70.50 -19.94 16.74
C ARG A 4 -69.76 -19.48 18.02
N ARG A 5 -68.89 -18.45 18.02
CA ARG A 5 -68.05 -17.77 16.99
C ARG A 5 -67.15 -16.73 17.68
N SER A 6 -65.98 -16.37 17.10
CA SER A 6 -65.08 -15.25 17.53
C SER A 6 -64.38 -15.48 18.90
N ILE A 7 -63.24 -14.88 19.25
CA ILE A 7 -62.59 -13.60 18.87
C ILE A 7 -61.09 -13.80 18.55
N MET A 8 -60.51 -12.87 17.79
CA MET A 8 -59.08 -12.76 17.44
C MET A 8 -58.36 -11.83 18.43
N LEU A 9 -57.21 -12.24 18.99
CA LEU A 9 -56.34 -11.33 19.74
C LEU A 9 -54.88 -11.81 19.74
N THR A 10 -53.98 -10.91 19.34
CA THR A 10 -52.54 -11.18 19.14
C THR A 10 -51.77 -11.02 20.45
N LEU A 11 -50.99 -12.02 20.85
CA LEU A 11 -50.09 -11.95 22.01
C LEU A 11 -48.81 -12.76 21.77
N ALA A 12 -47.87 -12.14 21.05
CA ALA A 12 -46.55 -12.71 20.77
C ALA A 12 -45.57 -12.46 21.94
N CYS A 13 -45.81 -13.11 23.07
CA CYS A 13 -44.86 -13.14 24.19
C CYS A 13 -43.91 -14.33 24.05
N LEU A 14 -42.67 -14.09 23.59
CA LEU A 14 -41.57 -15.07 23.71
C LEU A 14 -40.19 -14.41 23.75
N SER A 15 -39.95 -13.63 24.80
CA SER A 15 -38.65 -13.00 25.08
C SER A 15 -37.72 -13.95 25.85
N VAL A 16 -36.97 -14.80 25.14
CA VAL A 16 -35.84 -15.56 25.71
C VAL A 16 -34.65 -15.52 24.75
N PHE A 17 -33.73 -14.58 24.99
CA PHE A 17 -32.39 -14.62 24.38
C PHE A 17 -31.46 -15.50 25.23
N PRO A 18 -30.82 -16.54 24.67
CA PRO A 18 -29.71 -17.20 25.34
C PRO A 18 -28.47 -16.28 25.31
N THR A 19 -28.04 -15.82 26.47
CA THR A 19 -26.78 -15.07 26.65
C THR A 19 -25.58 -15.95 26.32
N GLY A 20 -24.72 -15.56 25.36
CA GLY A 20 -23.60 -16.44 24.95
C GLY A 20 -22.42 -15.83 24.19
N MET A 21 -22.47 -14.58 23.71
CA MET A 21 -21.30 -13.91 23.11
C MET A 21 -21.20 -12.44 23.54
N VAL A 22 -20.03 -12.04 23.99
CA VAL A 22 -19.70 -10.65 24.33
C VAL A 22 -19.25 -9.94 23.06
N PHE A 23 -20.19 -9.30 22.35
CA PHE A 23 -19.85 -8.29 21.34
C PHE A 23 -19.23 -7.07 22.03
N GLY A 24 -17.89 -7.06 22.09
CA GLY A 24 -17.04 -5.93 22.48
C GLY A 24 -16.07 -5.57 21.35
N GLN A 25 -16.55 -5.62 20.10
CA GLN A 25 -15.77 -5.51 18.86
C GLN A 25 -15.36 -4.07 18.54
N GLY A 26 -14.76 -3.42 19.53
CA GLY A 26 -14.29 -2.06 19.44
C GLY A 26 -12.98 -1.91 18.68
N VAL A 27 -12.71 -0.67 18.28
CA VAL A 27 -11.37 -0.13 18.03
C VAL A 27 -11.15 1.02 19.01
N GLN A 28 -9.97 1.10 19.59
CA GLN A 28 -9.64 2.18 20.52
C GLN A 28 -9.24 3.43 19.71
N LEU A 29 -9.91 4.56 19.96
CA LEU A 29 -9.60 5.81 19.25
C LEU A 29 -8.14 6.24 19.51
N THR A 30 -7.52 6.78 18.48
CA THR A 30 -6.23 7.47 18.55
C THR A 30 -6.39 8.77 19.37
N PRO A 31 -5.47 9.10 20.29
CA PRO A 31 -5.48 10.40 20.98
C PRO A 31 -5.49 11.56 19.97
N PRO A 32 -6.34 12.60 20.14
CA PRO A 32 -6.51 13.64 19.12
C PRO A 32 -5.22 14.40 18.76
N ASP A 33 -4.34 14.62 19.73
CA ASP A 33 -3.00 15.20 19.54
C ASP A 33 -2.12 14.35 18.62
N GLN A 34 -2.11 13.03 18.83
CA GLN A 34 -1.37 12.08 17.99
C GLN A 34 -2.02 11.95 16.60
N TYR A 35 -3.34 11.91 16.51
CA TYR A 35 -4.07 11.83 15.24
C TYR A 35 -3.87 13.09 14.37
N GLN A 36 -3.83 14.28 14.97
CA GLN A 36 -3.54 15.53 14.26
C GLN A 36 -2.08 15.66 13.81
N SER A 37 -1.16 14.84 14.35
CA SER A 37 0.24 14.79 13.91
C SER A 37 0.49 13.89 12.69
N ILE A 38 -0.51 13.13 12.24
CA ILE A 38 -0.42 12.34 11.01
C ILE A 38 -0.46 13.29 9.81
N PRO A 39 0.49 13.24 8.85
CA PRO A 39 0.43 14.09 7.66
C PRO A 39 -0.84 13.86 6.85
N THR A 40 -1.44 14.92 6.34
CA THR A 40 -2.59 14.88 5.41
C THR A 40 -2.13 15.12 3.97
N HIS A 41 -3.01 14.90 3.00
CA HIS A 41 -2.66 15.22 1.62
C HIS A 41 -2.32 16.71 1.47
N GLY A 42 -1.30 17.03 0.68
CA GLY A 42 -1.01 18.40 0.25
C GLY A 42 -0.16 19.27 1.17
N VAL A 43 0.22 18.84 2.39
CA VAL A 43 1.10 19.64 3.27
C VAL A 43 2.52 19.76 2.68
N SER A 44 2.80 20.90 2.05
CA SER A 44 4.14 21.27 1.58
C SER A 44 4.95 21.86 2.73
N VAL A 45 6.11 21.28 3.03
CA VAL A 45 7.09 21.88 3.94
C VAL A 45 7.95 22.86 3.13
N ALA A 46 7.91 24.14 3.49
CA ALA A 46 8.70 25.18 2.83
C ALA A 46 10.21 24.92 2.96
N ARG A 47 10.98 25.27 1.93
CA ARG A 47 12.44 25.17 1.93
C ARG A 47 13.07 26.44 2.53
N ASP A 48 13.46 26.40 3.79
CA ASP A 48 14.34 27.42 4.36
C ASP A 48 15.76 27.28 3.78
N SER A 49 16.09 28.14 2.82
CA SER A 49 17.43 28.23 2.23
C SER A 49 18.32 29.18 3.04
N VAL A 50 19.11 28.65 3.97
CA VAL A 50 20.14 29.43 4.67
C VAL A 50 21.39 29.52 3.78
N PRO A 51 21.87 30.73 3.42
CA PRO A 51 23.13 30.89 2.70
C PRO A 51 24.33 30.65 3.64
N VAL A 52 25.34 29.93 3.17
CA VAL A 52 26.62 29.75 3.88
C VAL A 52 27.55 30.89 3.49
N ASP A 53 27.88 31.76 4.44
CA ASP A 53 28.89 32.82 4.27
C ASP A 53 30.22 32.44 4.95
N HIS A 54 31.33 32.83 4.34
CA HIS A 54 32.67 32.27 4.61
C HIS A 54 33.60 33.26 5.34
N HIS A 55 33.37 33.50 6.64
CA HIS A 55 34.31 34.27 7.47
C HIS A 55 34.60 33.63 8.85
N LEU A 56 35.84 33.14 9.00
CA LEU A 56 36.49 32.89 10.28
C LEU A 56 37.12 34.20 10.82
N PRO A 57 37.04 34.42 12.14
CA PRO A 57 38.18 34.92 12.90
C PRO A 57 38.52 34.05 14.12
N ARG A 58 39.56 34.44 14.86
CA ARG A 58 40.30 33.62 15.85
C ARG A 58 39.97 33.94 17.31
N SER A 59 40.09 32.90 18.14
CA SER A 59 40.65 32.86 19.51
C SER A 59 40.19 33.83 20.61
N THR A 60 39.80 33.27 21.77
CA THR A 60 40.62 33.27 23.02
C THR A 60 40.19 32.14 23.96
N MET A 61 40.99 31.84 25.00
CA MET A 61 40.66 30.90 26.09
C MET A 61 40.05 31.63 27.29
N ASP A 62 39.28 30.90 28.11
CA ASP A 62 39.51 30.68 29.56
C ASP A 62 38.42 29.69 30.07
N LEU A 63 38.80 28.50 30.58
CA LEU A 63 39.04 28.18 31.99
C LEU A 63 37.79 28.26 32.91
N ASP A 64 37.00 27.17 33.00
CA ASP A 64 37.00 26.30 34.20
C ASP A 64 36.03 25.08 34.10
N GLY A 65 36.21 24.10 35.00
CA GLY A 65 35.07 23.36 35.57
C GLY A 65 34.60 22.02 34.96
N ARG A 66 35.21 20.91 35.43
CA ARG A 66 34.68 19.51 35.50
C ARG A 66 34.30 18.74 34.23
N VAL A 67 34.78 17.50 34.19
CA VAL A 67 34.25 16.40 33.36
C VAL A 67 33.50 15.42 34.27
N GLU A 68 32.28 15.04 33.90
CA GLU A 68 31.65 13.78 34.33
C GLU A 68 30.67 13.32 33.25
N SER A 69 30.45 12.01 33.09
CA SER A 69 29.93 11.44 31.84
C SER A 69 28.77 10.47 31.99
N SER A 70 27.77 10.60 31.11
CA SER A 70 26.90 9.51 30.66
C SER A 70 26.24 9.90 29.32
N VAL A 71 25.78 8.92 28.54
CA VAL A 71 25.53 9.08 27.09
C VAL A 71 24.04 9.20 26.78
N GLU A 72 23.61 10.36 26.27
CA GLU A 72 22.38 10.48 25.46
C GLU A 72 22.71 10.33 23.96
N GLY A 73 22.45 9.16 23.39
CA GLY A 73 22.65 8.88 21.97
C GLY A 73 21.44 9.25 21.11
N ARG A 74 21.19 10.54 20.85
CA ARG A 74 20.20 10.95 19.84
C ARG A 74 20.73 10.65 18.44
N ILE A 75 19.97 9.91 17.64
CA ILE A 75 20.27 9.62 16.23
C ILE A 75 19.62 10.67 15.35
N ASP A 76 20.43 11.35 14.54
CA ASP A 76 19.98 12.31 13.53
C ASP A 76 19.45 11.61 12.27
N PHE A 77 18.42 12.17 11.64
CA PHE A 77 17.74 11.63 10.45
C PHE A 77 17.67 12.70 9.35
N SER A 78 18.56 12.60 8.37
CA SER A 78 18.56 13.42 7.16
C SER A 78 18.90 12.57 5.93
N LEU A 79 18.43 12.87 4.70
CA LEU A 79 17.31 13.71 4.27
C LEU A 79 16.87 13.19 2.89
N ALA A 80 15.56 13.06 2.62
CA ALA A 80 15.05 12.60 1.31
C ALA A 80 13.76 13.36 0.93
N PRO A 81 13.63 13.91 -0.28
CA PRO A 81 12.44 14.68 -0.67
C PRO A 81 11.17 13.83 -0.85
N SER A 82 10.04 14.34 -0.40
CA SER A 82 8.69 13.74 -0.52
C SER A 82 8.03 14.06 -1.86
N MET A 83 7.41 13.07 -2.53
CA MET A 83 6.65 13.24 -3.78
C MET A 83 5.46 12.26 -3.92
N ARG A 84 4.49 12.58 -4.80
CA ARG A 84 3.06 12.16 -4.71
C ARG A 84 2.62 10.94 -5.55
N SER A 85 2.41 9.85 -4.82
CA SER A 85 2.02 8.38 -5.09
C SER A 85 0.74 8.64 -6.05
N LEU A 86 0.65 8.02 -7.25
CA LEU A 86 -0.57 7.78 -8.07
C LEU A 86 -0.58 6.36 -8.66
N ALA A 87 -1.75 5.72 -8.84
CA ALA A 87 -1.91 4.28 -9.15
C ALA A 87 -2.11 3.88 -10.64
N PRO A 88 -2.12 2.58 -10.96
CA PRO A 88 -2.40 2.08 -12.31
C PRO A 88 -3.87 2.21 -12.72
N GLY A 89 -4.14 2.97 -13.81
CA GLY A 89 -5.40 2.84 -14.55
C GLY A 89 -5.78 4.00 -15.48
N MET A 90 -5.25 5.21 -15.28
CA MET A 90 -6.07 6.43 -15.48
C MET A 90 -5.52 7.46 -16.50
N ASP A 91 -6.36 8.46 -16.81
CA ASP A 91 -6.31 9.35 -18.00
C ASP A 91 -5.04 10.25 -18.10
N PRO A 92 -4.43 10.42 -19.29
CA PRO A 92 -3.11 11.05 -19.46
C PRO A 92 -3.02 12.58 -19.29
N GLN A 93 -4.08 13.32 -18.94
CA GLN A 93 -4.04 14.79 -18.87
C GLN A 93 -3.58 15.36 -17.51
N TRP A 94 -2.30 15.21 -17.16
CA TRP A 94 -1.73 15.77 -15.91
C TRP A 94 -0.43 16.56 -16.09
N GLY A 95 -0.54 17.88 -15.87
CA GLY A 95 0.57 18.84 -15.74
C GLY A 95 0.84 19.22 -14.28
N THR A 96 1.96 19.90 -14.02
CA THR A 96 2.62 19.97 -12.69
C THR A 96 1.98 20.86 -11.62
N ASP A 97 0.82 21.49 -11.87
CA ASP A 97 0.08 22.33 -10.91
C ASP A 97 -1.47 22.24 -11.08
N ALA A 98 -1.99 21.09 -11.52
CA ALA A 98 -3.42 20.93 -11.85
C ALA A 98 -4.23 20.14 -10.78
N ASP A 99 -5.48 20.56 -10.53
CA ASP A 99 -6.43 19.91 -9.62
C ASP A 99 -6.81 18.49 -10.06
N ILE A 100 -6.55 17.48 -9.22
CA ILE A 100 -6.88 16.07 -9.51
C ILE A 100 -8.38 15.93 -9.81
N THR A 101 -8.70 15.73 -11.08
CA THR A 101 -10.08 15.70 -11.57
C THR A 101 -10.62 14.29 -11.45
N LEU A 102 -11.34 14.05 -10.36
CA LEU A 102 -11.90 12.75 -10.03
C LEU A 102 -13.01 12.33 -11.03
N PRO A 103 -13.07 11.04 -11.43
CA PRO A 103 -14.11 10.51 -12.29
C PRO A 103 -15.44 10.47 -11.54
N ARG A 104 -16.57 10.32 -12.26
CA ARG A 104 -17.89 10.20 -11.61
C ARG A 104 -18.07 8.93 -10.75
N ARG A 105 -17.20 7.94 -10.91
CA ARG A 105 -17.14 6.73 -10.08
C ARG A 105 -15.77 6.10 -10.14
N PHE A 106 -15.38 5.41 -9.07
CA PHE A 106 -14.21 4.52 -9.04
C PHE A 106 -14.45 3.38 -8.06
N ASP A 107 -13.81 2.23 -8.27
CA ASP A 107 -14.04 1.01 -7.49
C ASP A 107 -12.77 0.14 -7.50
N LEU A 108 -12.47 -0.49 -6.36
CA LEU A 108 -11.33 -1.40 -6.17
C LEU A 108 -11.75 -2.86 -5.97
N THR A 109 -13.04 -3.18 -6.04
CA THR A 109 -13.59 -4.53 -5.76
C THR A 109 -12.95 -5.65 -6.59
N ASP A 110 -12.45 -5.39 -7.79
CA ASP A 110 -11.71 -6.38 -8.59
C ASP A 110 -10.35 -6.78 -7.99
N TYR A 111 -9.77 -5.93 -7.14
CA TYR A 111 -8.54 -6.19 -6.38
C TYR A 111 -8.82 -6.57 -4.91
N LEU A 112 -10.06 -6.51 -4.43
CA LEU A 112 -10.40 -6.94 -3.07
C LEU A 112 -10.58 -8.46 -2.98
N PRO A 113 -10.22 -9.08 -1.84
CA PRO A 113 -10.67 -10.42 -1.52
C PRO A 113 -12.16 -10.39 -1.15
N THR A 114 -12.82 -11.56 -1.23
CA THR A 114 -14.20 -11.74 -0.77
C THR A 114 -14.32 -11.33 0.71
N PRO A 115 -15.27 -10.47 1.12
CA PRO A 115 -15.39 -10.00 2.50
C PRO A 115 -15.39 -11.11 3.54
N GLY A 116 -14.29 -11.16 4.31
CA GLY A 116 -14.07 -12.15 5.35
C GLY A 116 -14.82 -11.82 6.63
N LYS A 117 -14.85 -12.79 7.55
CA LYS A 117 -15.56 -12.69 8.82
C LYS A 117 -14.61 -12.77 10.01
N GLN A 118 -14.45 -11.65 10.68
CA GLN A 118 -13.74 -11.55 11.94
C GLN A 118 -14.49 -12.29 13.07
N THR A 119 -13.74 -12.71 14.08
CA THR A 119 -14.27 -13.44 15.25
C THR A 119 -13.80 -12.86 16.58
N GLN A 120 -12.94 -11.84 16.57
CA GLN A 120 -12.35 -11.22 17.75
C GLN A 120 -12.57 -9.70 17.74
N ASN A 121 -11.75 -8.96 18.49
CA ASN A 121 -11.73 -7.49 18.54
C ASN A 121 -10.66 -6.93 17.58
N ASP A 122 -10.56 -7.57 16.41
CA ASP A 122 -9.47 -7.56 15.45
C ASP A 122 -9.76 -6.70 14.20
N CYS A 123 -10.81 -5.86 14.23
CA CYS A 123 -11.28 -5.09 13.06
C CYS A 123 -10.17 -4.18 12.47
N VAL A 124 -9.34 -3.57 13.32
CA VAL A 124 -8.12 -2.84 12.92
C VAL A 124 -7.22 -3.73 12.05
N ALA A 125 -6.94 -4.95 12.48
CA ALA A 125 -6.10 -5.88 11.73
C ALA A 125 -6.76 -6.35 10.42
N TRP A 126 -8.09 -6.53 10.37
CA TRP A 126 -8.82 -6.83 9.14
C TRP A 126 -8.77 -5.71 8.11
N THR A 127 -8.95 -4.46 8.54
CA THR A 127 -8.87 -3.30 7.63
C THR A 127 -7.46 -3.08 7.08
N ILE A 128 -6.43 -3.22 7.92
CA ILE A 128 -5.03 -3.06 7.49
C ILE A 128 -4.58 -4.22 6.61
N ALA A 129 -4.66 -5.46 7.12
CA ALA A 129 -4.17 -6.63 6.41
C ALA A 129 -5.14 -7.06 5.31
N TYR A 130 -6.31 -7.56 5.70
CA TYR A 130 -7.19 -8.25 4.77
C TYR A 130 -7.72 -7.35 3.65
N ALA A 131 -8.14 -6.11 3.98
CA ALA A 131 -8.61 -5.16 2.98
C ALA A 131 -7.45 -4.36 2.34
N ALA A 132 -6.78 -3.47 3.09
CA ALA A 132 -5.88 -2.48 2.51
C ALA A 132 -4.61 -3.10 1.89
N TYR A 133 -3.95 -4.05 2.57
CA TYR A 133 -2.75 -4.71 2.05
C TYR A 133 -3.08 -5.63 0.86
N SER A 134 -4.01 -6.59 1.01
CA SER A 134 -4.34 -7.54 -0.06
C SER A 134 -4.74 -6.81 -1.35
N CYS A 135 -5.51 -5.72 -1.25
CA CYS A 135 -5.90 -4.89 -2.40
C CYS A 135 -4.72 -4.25 -3.13
N GLN A 136 -3.69 -3.83 -2.41
CA GLN A 136 -2.54 -3.15 -2.98
C GLN A 136 -1.56 -4.13 -3.61
N ILE A 137 -1.37 -5.29 -2.98
CA ILE A 137 -0.52 -6.35 -3.54
C ILE A 137 -1.22 -7.04 -4.73
N ALA A 138 -2.55 -7.17 -4.71
CA ALA A 138 -3.36 -7.57 -5.86
C ALA A 138 -3.22 -6.62 -7.06
N GLN A 139 -3.09 -5.31 -6.84
CA GLN A 139 -2.80 -4.34 -7.90
C GLN A 139 -1.39 -4.53 -8.48
N GLU A 140 -0.36 -4.71 -7.64
CA GLU A 140 1.01 -4.96 -8.11
C GLU A 140 1.15 -6.31 -8.85
N ARG A 141 0.45 -7.36 -8.38
CA ARG A 141 0.37 -8.68 -9.04
C ARG A 141 -0.63 -8.73 -10.19
N ARG A 142 -1.41 -7.66 -10.39
CA ARG A 142 -2.41 -7.47 -11.46
C ARG A 142 -3.50 -8.56 -11.49
N ARG A 143 -3.86 -9.13 -10.34
CA ARG A 143 -4.84 -10.21 -10.22
C ARG A 143 -5.63 -10.14 -8.91
N LYS A 144 -6.86 -10.65 -8.90
CA LYS A 144 -7.72 -10.69 -7.71
C LYS A 144 -7.11 -11.60 -6.63
N PRO A 145 -7.15 -11.23 -5.34
CA PRO A 145 -6.49 -11.99 -4.28
C PRO A 145 -7.37 -13.15 -3.81
N THR A 146 -7.44 -14.23 -4.59
CA THR A 146 -8.19 -15.45 -4.24
C THR A 146 -7.41 -16.40 -3.33
N GLU A 147 -6.08 -16.44 -3.47
CA GLU A 147 -5.23 -17.44 -2.82
C GLU A 147 -4.70 -16.98 -1.45
N PRO A 148 -4.31 -17.92 -0.56
CA PRO A 148 -3.73 -17.60 0.74
C PRO A 148 -2.46 -16.73 0.68
N SER A 149 -1.73 -16.75 -0.44
CA SER A 149 -0.51 -15.96 -0.66
C SER A 149 -0.79 -14.51 -1.08
N ASP A 150 -2.03 -14.16 -1.44
CA ASP A 150 -2.45 -12.79 -1.76
C ASP A 150 -3.23 -12.11 -0.63
N GLN A 151 -3.81 -12.92 0.26
CA GLN A 151 -4.63 -12.47 1.37
C GLN A 151 -3.77 -12.25 2.61
N PHE A 152 -3.68 -11.01 3.08
CA PHE A 152 -2.84 -10.65 4.23
C PHE A 152 -3.55 -10.93 5.55
N SER A 153 -2.79 -11.46 6.52
CA SER A 153 -3.33 -12.06 7.73
C SER A 153 -3.60 -11.04 8.86
N PRO A 154 -4.86 -10.87 9.29
CA PRO A 154 -5.18 -10.10 10.48
C PRO A 154 -4.53 -10.67 11.75
N GLY A 155 -4.42 -12.00 11.86
CA GLY A 155 -3.77 -12.68 12.99
C GLY A 155 -2.31 -12.26 13.16
N PHE A 156 -1.57 -12.04 12.07
CA PHE A 156 -0.20 -11.55 12.13
C PHE A 156 -0.07 -10.21 12.87
N ILE A 157 -1.05 -9.31 12.72
CA ILE A 157 -1.06 -8.01 13.42
C ILE A 157 -1.66 -8.18 14.82
N PHE A 158 -2.82 -8.85 14.94
CA PHE A 158 -3.57 -8.94 16.18
C PHE A 158 -2.84 -9.73 17.27
N ASP A 159 -2.33 -10.92 16.96
CA ASP A 159 -1.69 -11.82 17.95
C ASP A 159 -0.34 -11.29 18.45
N GLN A 160 0.20 -10.23 17.83
CA GLN A 160 1.44 -9.57 18.23
C GLN A 160 1.21 -8.24 18.98
N LEU A 161 -0.03 -7.74 19.06
CA LEU A 161 -0.37 -6.43 19.64
C LEU A 161 -1.49 -6.48 20.69
N SER A 162 -2.37 -7.47 20.63
CA SER A 162 -3.53 -7.57 21.52
C SER A 162 -3.14 -8.19 22.88
N GLU A 163 -3.17 -7.37 23.92
CA GLU A 163 -3.13 -7.85 25.30
C GLU A 163 -4.45 -8.56 25.66
N SER A 164 -4.41 -9.87 25.89
CA SER A 164 -5.56 -10.65 26.38
C SER A 164 -6.85 -10.53 25.55
N GLY A 165 -6.75 -10.36 24.24
CA GLY A 165 -7.89 -10.22 23.32
C GLY A 165 -8.51 -8.82 23.27
N ARG A 166 -7.83 -7.80 23.81
CA ARG A 166 -8.25 -6.39 23.70
C ARG A 166 -8.24 -5.90 22.25
N SER A 167 -9.10 -4.93 21.98
CA SER A 167 -9.06 -4.13 20.77
C SER A 167 -7.74 -3.37 20.62
N LEU A 168 -7.38 -3.01 19.39
CA LEU A 168 -6.17 -2.25 19.09
C LEU A 168 -6.46 -0.75 18.93
N HIS A 169 -5.43 0.08 19.14
CA HIS A 169 -5.39 1.44 18.58
C HIS A 169 -4.89 1.41 17.12
N MET A 170 -5.43 2.27 16.25
CA MET A 170 -5.04 2.32 14.84
C MET A 170 -3.55 2.68 14.65
N LEU A 171 -3.05 3.72 15.33
CA LEU A 171 -1.63 4.10 15.26
C LEU A 171 -0.66 3.01 15.76
N GLN A 172 -1.06 2.19 16.74
CA GLN A 172 -0.25 1.07 17.24
C GLN A 172 -0.05 0.02 16.14
N ALA A 173 -1.12 -0.32 15.42
CA ALA A 173 -1.07 -1.28 14.32
C ALA A 173 -0.32 -0.72 13.10
N ILE A 174 -0.50 0.56 12.77
CA ILE A 174 0.26 1.28 11.73
C ILE A 174 1.78 1.25 12.02
N GLN A 175 2.19 1.60 13.24
CA GLN A 175 3.60 1.59 13.64
C GLN A 175 4.17 0.17 13.63
N PHE A 176 3.37 -0.84 13.99
CA PHE A 176 3.76 -2.24 13.88
C PHE A 176 4.02 -2.66 12.43
N VAL A 177 3.12 -2.41 11.48
CA VAL A 177 3.31 -2.80 10.07
C VAL A 177 4.36 -1.95 9.34
N LYS A 178 4.66 -0.75 9.84
CA LYS A 178 5.85 0.03 9.42
C LYS A 178 7.16 -0.70 9.77
N GLN A 179 7.26 -1.26 10.97
CA GLN A 179 8.47 -1.92 11.46
C GLN A 179 8.60 -3.37 10.98
N ASN A 180 7.50 -4.11 10.92
CA ASN A 180 7.47 -5.56 10.71
C ASN A 180 6.84 -5.98 9.38
N GLY A 181 6.04 -5.12 8.77
CA GLY A 181 5.13 -5.48 7.68
C GLY A 181 4.00 -6.41 8.12
N CYS A 182 3.46 -7.20 7.19
CA CYS A 182 2.41 -8.17 7.45
C CYS A 182 2.64 -9.45 6.64
N ALA A 183 2.36 -10.61 7.24
CA ALA A 183 2.42 -11.90 6.57
C ALA A 183 1.11 -12.24 5.84
N THR A 184 1.16 -13.21 4.93
CA THR A 184 0.00 -13.72 4.19
C THR A 184 -0.66 -14.90 4.92
N PHE A 185 -1.85 -15.32 4.49
CA PHE A 185 -2.47 -16.54 4.98
C PHE A 185 -1.70 -17.82 4.60
N ALA A 186 -0.75 -17.78 3.66
CA ALA A 186 0.12 -18.92 3.37
C ALA A 186 1.03 -19.27 4.56
N THR A 187 1.53 -18.26 5.30
CA THR A 187 2.44 -18.46 6.45
C THR A 187 1.79 -18.23 7.82
N MET A 188 0.71 -17.44 7.86
CA MET A 188 -0.08 -17.13 9.07
C MET A 188 -1.60 -17.30 8.83
N PRO A 189 -2.11 -18.53 8.62
CA PRO A 189 -3.55 -18.82 8.62
C PRO A 189 -4.26 -18.33 9.89
N LEU A 190 -5.54 -17.96 9.80
CA LEU A 190 -6.37 -17.50 10.94
C LEU A 190 -6.48 -18.50 12.11
N ALA A 191 -6.17 -19.77 11.89
CA ALA A 191 -6.17 -20.79 12.94
C ALA A 191 -4.87 -20.84 13.77
N HIS A 192 -3.81 -20.12 13.35
CA HIS A 192 -2.54 -20.06 14.05
C HIS A 192 -2.46 -18.81 14.90
N THR A 193 -2.19 -18.96 16.20
CA THR A 193 -1.95 -17.83 17.13
C THR A 193 -0.46 -17.61 17.44
N ARG A 194 0.44 -18.35 16.77
CA ARG A 194 1.90 -18.24 16.93
C ARG A 194 2.58 -17.97 15.60
N VAL A 195 3.06 -16.74 15.44
CA VAL A 195 3.80 -16.28 14.26
C VAL A 195 5.13 -17.03 14.12
N SER A 196 5.29 -17.73 12.99
CA SER A 196 6.46 -18.53 12.63
C SER A 196 7.65 -17.66 12.17
N GLN A 197 8.85 -18.26 12.04
CA GLN A 197 10.02 -17.56 11.50
C GLN A 197 9.82 -17.20 10.02
N VAL A 198 9.27 -18.12 9.22
CA VAL A 198 8.89 -17.89 7.82
C VAL A 198 7.94 -16.69 7.69
N ALA A 199 6.89 -16.61 8.53
CA ALA A 199 5.98 -15.47 8.53
C ALA A 199 6.67 -14.14 8.88
N ARG A 200 7.66 -14.15 9.78
CA ARG A 200 8.49 -12.96 10.11
C ARG A 200 9.48 -12.59 9.02
N ILE A 201 9.79 -13.50 8.10
CA ILE A 201 10.66 -13.26 6.95
C ILE A 201 9.83 -12.72 5.79
N GLU A 202 8.74 -13.40 5.44
CA GLU A 202 7.73 -12.94 4.47
C GLU A 202 7.27 -11.51 4.77
N ALA A 203 6.85 -11.23 6.02
CA ALA A 203 6.28 -9.94 6.38
C ALA A 203 7.20 -8.75 6.10
N LYS A 204 8.54 -8.92 6.18
CA LYS A 204 9.51 -7.85 5.94
C LYS A 204 9.46 -7.32 4.50
N ASN A 205 9.04 -8.15 3.53
CA ASN A 205 8.85 -7.74 2.13
C ASN A 205 7.67 -6.76 1.98
N TYR A 206 6.71 -6.81 2.90
CA TYR A 206 5.46 -6.04 2.90
C TYR A 206 5.43 -4.99 4.01
N ARG A 207 6.58 -4.37 4.31
CA ARG A 207 6.65 -3.21 5.20
C ARG A 207 5.89 -2.03 4.62
N MET A 208 5.10 -1.36 5.45
CA MET A 208 4.34 -0.18 5.06
C MET A 208 5.29 0.96 4.63
N GLN A 209 5.09 1.47 3.41
CA GLN A 209 5.85 2.55 2.78
C GLN A 209 5.24 3.94 3.07
N ARG A 210 3.91 4.02 3.27
CA ARG A 210 3.15 5.28 3.43
C ARG A 210 2.17 5.19 4.60
N ASN A 211 2.09 6.24 5.41
CA ASN A 211 1.03 6.45 6.40
C ASN A 211 0.61 7.92 6.40
N GLU A 212 -0.63 8.19 6.00
CA GLU A 212 -1.21 9.53 5.96
C GLU A 212 -2.67 9.50 6.43
N ARG A 213 -3.19 10.65 6.85
CA ARG A 213 -4.60 10.88 7.18
C ARG A 213 -5.32 11.38 5.93
N ALA A 214 -6.57 10.97 5.75
CA ALA A 214 -7.51 11.67 4.88
C ALA A 214 -8.38 12.59 5.75
N ALA A 215 -8.21 13.91 5.66
CA ALA A 215 -8.92 14.86 6.51
C ALA A 215 -10.32 15.25 5.96
N SER A 216 -10.59 14.95 4.69
CA SER A 216 -11.83 15.30 3.99
C SER A 216 -12.36 14.17 3.10
N LEU A 217 -13.63 14.25 2.71
CA LEU A 217 -14.26 13.35 1.73
C LEU A 217 -13.55 13.36 0.36
N GLU A 218 -13.05 14.52 -0.08
CA GLU A 218 -12.32 14.63 -1.35
C GLU A 218 -10.94 13.98 -1.28
N GLU A 219 -10.24 14.05 -0.14
CA GLU A 219 -9.03 13.24 0.10
C GLU A 219 -9.35 11.75 0.10
N ILE A 220 -10.44 11.29 0.75
CA ILE A 220 -10.82 9.88 0.74
C ILE A 220 -11.05 9.39 -0.70
N LYS A 221 -11.77 10.15 -1.53
CA LYS A 221 -11.98 9.82 -2.94
C LYS A 221 -10.68 9.86 -3.76
N THR A 222 -9.81 10.84 -3.50
CA THR A 222 -8.47 10.94 -4.11
C THR A 222 -7.65 9.70 -3.80
N TYR A 223 -7.66 9.22 -2.56
CA TYR A 223 -6.91 8.04 -2.16
C TYR A 223 -7.47 6.72 -2.70
N ILE A 224 -8.80 6.61 -2.79
CA ILE A 224 -9.45 5.49 -3.49
C ILE A 224 -9.08 5.49 -4.98
N TYR A 225 -9.03 6.66 -5.63
CA TYR A 225 -8.56 6.85 -7.02
C TYR A 225 -7.06 6.56 -7.18
N GLU A 226 -6.23 6.87 -6.17
CA GLU A 226 -4.85 6.40 -6.01
C GLU A 226 -4.75 4.90 -5.65
N GLY A 227 -5.86 4.17 -5.65
CA GLY A 227 -5.92 2.74 -5.37
C GLY A 227 -5.47 2.35 -3.96
N TYR A 228 -5.58 3.25 -2.98
CA TYR A 228 -5.49 2.94 -1.56
C TYR A 228 -6.89 2.81 -1.00
N PRO A 229 -7.28 1.61 -0.56
CA PRO A 229 -8.40 1.47 0.36
C PRO A 229 -8.13 2.33 1.61
N VAL A 230 -9.10 3.16 1.98
CA VAL A 230 -8.96 4.09 3.11
C VAL A 230 -9.62 3.48 4.34
N VAL A 231 -8.84 3.29 5.40
CA VAL A 231 -9.31 2.67 6.64
C VAL A 231 -10.05 3.69 7.47
N LEU A 232 -11.33 3.45 7.73
CA LEU A 232 -12.22 4.34 8.47
C LEU A 232 -12.49 3.77 9.86
N ILE A 233 -12.36 4.61 10.89
CA ILE A 233 -12.88 4.32 12.23
C ILE A 233 -14.23 5.00 12.36
N VAL A 234 -15.30 4.21 12.48
CA VAL A 234 -16.68 4.68 12.44
C VAL A 234 -17.46 4.37 13.70
N ARG A 235 -18.48 5.18 14.00
CA ARG A 235 -19.48 4.88 15.03
C ARG A 235 -20.37 3.73 14.58
N MET A 236 -20.52 2.70 15.43
CA MET A 236 -21.63 1.77 15.27
C MET A 236 -22.94 2.40 15.77
N GLY A 237 -24.06 1.98 15.19
CA GLY A 237 -25.40 2.47 15.58
C GLY A 237 -26.48 2.08 14.58
N GLY A 238 -27.71 1.88 15.07
CA GLY A 238 -28.92 1.63 14.26
C GLY A 238 -28.73 0.60 13.14
N ASP A 239 -29.21 0.97 11.95
CA ASP A 239 -29.24 0.12 10.73
C ASP A 239 -27.86 -0.37 10.25
N PHE A 240 -26.76 0.21 10.76
CA PHE A 240 -25.40 -0.24 10.42
C PHE A 240 -25.13 -1.68 10.89
N ARG A 241 -25.63 -2.05 12.07
CA ARG A 241 -25.49 -3.41 12.62
C ARG A 241 -26.49 -4.42 12.03
N SER A 242 -27.43 -3.98 11.19
CA SER A 242 -28.36 -4.89 10.53
C SER A 242 -27.67 -5.59 9.35
N ASP A 243 -27.83 -6.90 9.23
CA ASP A 243 -27.39 -7.66 8.05
C ASP A 243 -28.22 -7.33 6.80
N ALA A 244 -29.36 -6.63 6.93
CA ALA A 244 -30.20 -6.28 5.79
C ALA A 244 -29.52 -5.30 4.81
N VAL A 245 -29.55 -5.65 3.52
CA VAL A 245 -29.27 -4.76 2.39
C VAL A 245 -30.16 -3.51 2.50
N LEU A 246 -29.60 -2.35 2.20
CA LEU A 246 -30.30 -1.06 2.28
C LEU A 246 -30.71 -0.59 0.88
N GLU A 247 -31.96 -0.14 0.74
CA GLU A 247 -32.50 0.40 -0.53
C GLU A 247 -31.84 1.73 -0.96
N ALA A 248 -31.22 2.43 -0.02
CA ALA A 248 -30.49 3.68 -0.21
C ALA A 248 -29.17 3.66 0.58
N PRO A 249 -28.17 4.50 0.22
CA PRO A 249 -26.91 4.57 0.95
C PRO A 249 -27.12 4.86 2.45
N TYR A 250 -26.40 4.11 3.29
CA TYR A 250 -26.44 4.25 4.74
C TYR A 250 -26.14 5.70 5.15
N ARG A 251 -27.06 6.31 5.88
CA ARG A 251 -26.90 7.62 6.52
C ARG A 251 -27.06 7.47 8.02
N TRP A 252 -26.02 7.81 8.77
CA TRP A 252 -26.10 7.95 10.23
C TRP A 252 -26.96 9.15 10.58
N ARG A 253 -27.82 9.02 11.59
CA ARG A 253 -28.81 10.05 11.98
C ARG A 253 -28.56 10.58 13.40
N GLY A 254 -27.38 10.32 13.95
CA GLY A 254 -27.08 10.58 15.36
C GLY A 254 -27.69 9.56 16.31
N GLU A 255 -27.98 8.33 15.86
CA GLU A 255 -28.58 7.30 16.71
C GLU A 255 -27.69 7.01 17.92
N SER A 256 -28.26 7.14 19.13
CA SER A 256 -27.56 6.85 20.38
C SER A 256 -27.33 5.35 20.56
N ASP A 257 -26.08 4.94 20.65
CA ASP A 257 -25.73 3.54 20.91
C ASP A 257 -25.63 3.27 22.43
N PRO A 258 -26.41 2.31 23.00
CA PRO A 258 -26.23 1.87 24.39
C PRO A 258 -24.89 1.16 24.63
N ARG A 259 -24.11 0.84 23.59
CA ARG A 259 -22.70 0.45 23.64
C ARG A 259 -21.90 1.42 22.78
N PRO A 260 -21.46 2.58 23.31
CA PRO A 260 -20.75 3.60 22.53
C PRO A 260 -19.37 3.09 22.12
N ASP A 261 -19.34 2.40 20.98
CA ASP A 261 -18.24 1.56 20.53
C ASP A 261 -17.97 1.82 19.04
N TYR A 262 -16.69 1.77 18.67
CA TYR A 262 -16.21 2.14 17.33
C TYR A 262 -15.84 0.90 16.54
N HIS A 263 -16.00 0.91 15.23
CA HIS A 263 -15.62 -0.19 14.35
C HIS A 263 -14.65 0.29 13.28
N ALA A 264 -13.73 -0.58 12.85
CA ALA A 264 -12.85 -0.32 11.72
C ALA A 264 -13.42 -0.98 10.45
N ILE A 265 -13.65 -0.18 9.42
CA ILE A 265 -14.07 -0.61 8.08
C ILE A 265 -13.15 0.00 7.01
N THR A 266 -13.31 -0.36 5.75
CA THR A 266 -12.46 0.19 4.67
C THR A 266 -13.30 0.77 3.53
N ALA A 267 -13.08 2.02 3.15
CA ALA A 267 -13.66 2.61 1.94
C ALA A 267 -12.82 2.22 0.71
N VAL A 268 -13.50 1.78 -0.34
CA VAL A 268 -12.89 1.06 -1.48
C VAL A 268 -13.39 1.53 -2.85
N GLY A 269 -14.40 2.41 -2.88
CA GLY A 269 -14.99 2.94 -4.10
C GLY A 269 -15.83 4.19 -3.81
N PHE A 270 -16.29 4.87 -4.86
CA PHE A 270 -17.22 6.00 -4.75
C PHE A 270 -18.06 6.17 -6.02
N ASP A 271 -19.24 6.78 -5.89
CA ASP A 271 -20.17 7.06 -6.99
C ASP A 271 -20.84 8.43 -6.78
N GLU A 272 -20.52 9.39 -7.64
CA GLU A 272 -21.04 10.76 -7.63
C GLU A 272 -22.51 10.86 -8.02
N THR A 273 -23.08 9.81 -8.61
CA THR A 273 -24.53 9.69 -8.89
C THR A 273 -25.29 9.30 -7.63
N ARG A 274 -24.72 8.37 -6.85
CA ARG A 274 -25.29 7.92 -5.56
C ARG A 274 -24.99 8.86 -4.40
N LYS A 275 -23.94 9.69 -4.53
CA LYS A 275 -23.35 10.51 -3.46
C LYS A 275 -23.01 9.64 -2.24
N SER A 276 -22.24 8.58 -2.49
CA SER A 276 -21.83 7.60 -1.48
C SER A 276 -20.47 6.97 -1.77
N LEU A 277 -19.72 6.67 -0.71
CA LEU A 277 -18.55 5.78 -0.77
C LEU A 277 -19.01 4.32 -0.68
N LEU A 278 -18.33 3.42 -1.38
CA LEU A 278 -18.45 1.98 -1.18
C LEU A 278 -17.52 1.58 -0.02
N ILE A 279 -18.07 0.88 0.97
CA ILE A 279 -17.32 0.36 2.12
C ILE A 279 -17.34 -1.17 2.15
N MET A 280 -16.19 -1.76 2.44
CA MET A 280 -15.98 -3.17 2.75
C MET A 280 -15.96 -3.36 4.27
N ASN A 281 -16.63 -4.40 4.76
CA ASN A 281 -16.70 -4.75 6.18
C ASN A 281 -16.12 -6.15 6.46
N SER A 282 -15.71 -6.40 7.70
CA SER A 282 -15.11 -7.65 8.20
C SER A 282 -16.11 -8.58 8.90
N TRP A 283 -17.41 -8.51 8.56
CA TRP A 283 -18.46 -9.34 9.17
C TRP A 283 -18.94 -10.50 8.29
N GLY A 284 -18.31 -10.69 7.14
CA GLY A 284 -18.60 -11.75 6.17
C GLY A 284 -19.66 -11.38 5.14
N THR A 285 -19.77 -12.18 4.09
CA THR A 285 -20.67 -11.94 2.94
C THR A 285 -22.17 -11.95 3.26
N GLN A 286 -22.58 -12.33 4.47
CA GLN A 286 -23.98 -12.29 4.90
C GLN A 286 -24.41 -10.91 5.43
N TRP A 287 -23.46 -10.00 5.72
CA TRP A 287 -23.78 -8.64 6.10
C TRP A 287 -24.00 -7.78 4.85
N LYS A 288 -25.21 -7.23 4.72
CA LYS A 288 -25.63 -6.30 3.65
C LYS A 288 -25.35 -6.86 2.25
N ASP A 289 -24.81 -6.06 1.34
CA ASP A 289 -24.59 -6.47 -0.04
C ASP A 289 -23.27 -7.24 -0.14
N ASN A 290 -23.34 -8.55 0.12
CA ASN A 290 -22.20 -9.47 0.00
C ASN A 290 -20.98 -9.08 0.87
N GLY A 291 -21.18 -8.40 1.99
CA GLY A 291 -20.14 -7.85 2.87
C GLY A 291 -19.78 -6.38 2.60
N PHE A 292 -20.46 -5.74 1.64
CA PHE A 292 -20.31 -4.34 1.27
C PHE A 292 -21.55 -3.50 1.63
N CYS A 293 -21.35 -2.18 1.69
CA CYS A 293 -22.42 -1.21 1.85
C CYS A 293 -22.05 0.11 1.13
N TRP A 294 -23.05 0.85 0.66
CA TRP A 294 -22.85 2.24 0.25
C TRP A 294 -23.09 3.15 1.46
N ALA A 295 -22.14 4.00 1.82
CA ALA A 295 -22.25 4.99 2.90
C ALA A 295 -22.39 6.40 2.31
N SER A 296 -23.44 7.13 2.68
CA SER A 296 -23.74 8.46 2.12
C SER A 296 -22.62 9.46 2.44
N TYR A 297 -22.30 10.33 1.47
CA TYR A 297 -21.32 11.41 1.62
C TYR A 297 -21.59 12.31 2.84
N SER A 298 -22.86 12.44 3.27
CA SER A 298 -23.23 13.20 4.48
C SER A 298 -22.54 12.70 5.74
N ASN A 299 -22.15 11.42 5.78
CA ASN A 299 -21.47 10.83 6.94
C ASN A 299 -19.98 11.25 7.04
N PHE A 300 -19.48 11.98 6.03
CA PHE A 300 -18.10 12.41 5.84
C PHE A 300 -17.96 13.94 5.66
N GLU A 301 -19.04 14.71 5.89
CA GLU A 301 -18.99 16.19 5.92
C GLU A 301 -17.98 16.70 6.96
N ARG A 302 -17.73 15.91 8.00
CA ARG A 302 -16.69 16.06 9.01
C ARG A 302 -16.10 14.69 9.35
N ILE A 303 -14.83 14.67 9.76
CA ILE A 303 -14.11 13.47 10.23
C ILE A 303 -13.51 13.78 11.60
N ASP A 304 -14.30 13.54 12.65
CA ASP A 304 -13.97 13.86 14.04
C ASP A 304 -14.84 13.12 15.06
N SER A 305 -14.57 13.32 16.36
CA SER A 305 -15.23 12.64 17.47
C SER A 305 -16.74 12.87 17.60
N GLN A 306 -17.33 13.85 16.90
CA GLN A 306 -18.78 14.10 16.91
C GLN A 306 -19.49 13.54 15.66
N SER A 307 -18.71 13.04 14.69
CA SER A 307 -19.17 12.61 13.38
C SER A 307 -19.34 11.09 13.32
N TRP A 308 -19.90 10.56 12.21
CA TRP A 308 -19.99 9.11 12.00
C TRP A 308 -18.61 8.50 11.74
N CYS A 309 -17.87 9.08 10.79
CA CYS A 309 -16.46 8.80 10.61
C CYS A 309 -15.65 9.63 11.62
N VAL A 310 -14.91 8.95 12.50
CA VAL A 310 -14.14 9.59 13.58
C VAL A 310 -12.67 9.73 13.20
N GLU A 311 -12.12 8.70 12.56
CA GLU A 311 -10.78 8.72 11.97
C GLU A 311 -10.80 8.11 10.57
N SER A 312 -9.83 8.49 9.75
CA SER A 312 -9.64 8.04 8.38
C SER A 312 -8.15 8.02 8.05
N HIS A 313 -7.63 6.84 7.70
CA HIS A 313 -6.20 6.52 7.61
C HIS A 313 -5.86 5.83 6.29
N VAL A 314 -4.68 6.14 5.74
CA VAL A 314 -4.21 5.69 4.42
C VAL A 314 -2.88 4.97 4.61
N ILE A 315 -2.88 3.67 4.36
CA ILE A 315 -1.80 2.77 4.73
C ILE A 315 -1.28 2.14 3.44
N GLY A 316 -0.16 2.65 2.93
CA GLY A 316 0.42 2.20 1.67
C GLY A 316 1.49 1.14 1.86
N VAL A 317 1.32 -0.02 1.22
CA VAL A 317 2.33 -1.09 1.11
C VAL A 317 2.88 -1.23 -0.31
N LYS A 318 2.08 -0.93 -1.35
CA LYS A 318 2.55 -0.90 -2.74
C LYS A 318 3.47 0.29 -3.03
N ARG A 319 4.30 0.18 -4.05
CA ARG A 319 5.00 1.33 -4.66
C ARG A 319 4.04 2.10 -5.59
N PHE A 320 4.27 3.41 -5.77
CA PHE A 320 3.54 4.22 -6.75
C PHE A 320 4.41 5.27 -7.43
N ALA A 321 3.93 5.81 -8.55
CA ALA A 321 4.60 6.92 -9.20
C ALA A 321 4.36 8.22 -8.40
N PRO A 322 5.40 8.96 -7.98
CA PRO A 322 6.70 8.93 -8.60
C PRO A 322 7.72 7.99 -7.95
N LEU A 323 8.40 7.26 -8.83
CA LEU A 323 9.53 6.42 -8.49
C LEU A 323 10.80 7.05 -9.07
N ASN A 324 11.81 7.18 -8.22
CA ASN A 324 13.09 7.79 -8.58
C ASN A 324 14.16 6.70 -8.60
N VAL A 325 14.75 6.48 -9.77
CA VAL A 325 15.90 5.59 -9.96
C VAL A 325 17.12 6.40 -10.38
N SER A 326 18.32 5.84 -10.29
CA SER A 326 19.51 6.54 -10.79
C SER A 326 20.59 5.54 -11.19
N MET A 327 21.20 5.74 -12.35
CA MET A 327 22.32 4.92 -12.83
C MET A 327 23.61 5.71 -12.88
N SER A 328 24.74 5.01 -12.76
CA SER A 328 26.08 5.59 -12.88
C SER A 328 26.52 5.55 -14.33
N ALA A 329 26.39 6.65 -15.07
CA ALA A 329 26.92 6.70 -16.42
C ALA A 329 28.46 6.73 -16.36
N GLY A 330 29.09 5.74 -16.97
CA GLY A 330 30.53 5.76 -17.25
C GLY A 330 30.79 6.82 -18.31
N GLY A 331 31.59 7.85 -17.97
CA GLY A 331 31.89 8.93 -18.90
C GLY A 331 32.60 8.42 -20.17
N ASN A 332 32.07 8.76 -21.34
CA ASN A 332 32.62 8.35 -22.62
C ASN A 332 34.08 8.81 -22.76
N ARG A 333 35.01 7.85 -22.83
CA ARG A 333 36.43 8.12 -23.15
C ARG A 333 36.53 8.74 -24.54
N ARG A 334 36.73 10.06 -24.60
CA ARG A 334 37.25 10.71 -25.81
C ARG A 334 38.67 10.16 -26.08
N PRO A 335 38.98 9.63 -27.27
CA PRO A 335 40.34 9.20 -27.59
C PRO A 335 41.27 10.41 -27.69
N GLY A 336 42.10 10.59 -26.66
CA GLY A 336 43.06 11.70 -26.55
C GLY A 336 42.60 12.81 -25.59
N PHE A 337 43.51 13.18 -24.68
CA PHE A 337 43.48 14.36 -23.81
C PHE A 337 42.25 14.53 -22.88
N GLY A 338 42.38 13.97 -21.68
CA GLY A 338 41.52 14.28 -20.53
C GLY A 338 41.88 13.46 -19.30
N ALA A 339 41.79 14.07 -18.11
CA ALA A 339 41.64 13.31 -16.87
C ALA A 339 40.32 12.50 -16.94
N PRO A 340 40.16 11.39 -16.20
CA PRO A 340 38.91 10.63 -16.22
C PRO A 340 37.73 11.53 -15.82
N SER A 341 36.80 11.73 -16.75
CA SER A 341 35.54 12.44 -16.50
C SER A 341 34.80 11.71 -15.37
N GLY A 342 34.52 12.43 -14.28
CA GLY A 342 33.87 11.85 -13.10
C GLY A 342 32.54 11.18 -13.42
N PHE A 343 32.19 10.16 -12.63
CA PHE A 343 30.94 9.41 -12.78
C PHE A 343 29.73 10.34 -12.81
N GLN A 344 29.05 10.41 -13.96
CA GLN A 344 27.86 11.23 -14.10
C GLN A 344 26.64 10.39 -13.67
N ARG A 345 26.12 10.69 -12.47
CA ARG A 345 24.88 10.06 -11.98
C ARG A 345 23.69 10.64 -12.75
N ARG A 346 23.06 9.81 -13.57
CA ARG A 346 21.77 10.13 -14.23
C ARG A 346 20.64 9.70 -13.32
N THR A 347 19.61 10.54 -13.18
CA THR A 347 18.47 10.31 -12.29
C THR A 347 17.19 10.40 -13.11
N PHE A 348 16.37 9.36 -13.01
CA PHE A 348 15.12 9.24 -13.76
C PHE A 348 13.95 9.18 -12.78
N GLN A 349 12.88 9.89 -13.13
CA GLN A 349 11.64 9.90 -12.39
C GLN A 349 10.52 9.39 -13.28
N LEU A 350 9.93 8.24 -12.94
CA LEU A 350 8.55 7.98 -13.35
C LEU A 350 7.71 8.97 -12.55
N ALA A 351 6.96 9.85 -13.21
CA ALA A 351 6.16 10.88 -12.56
C ALA A 351 4.72 10.41 -12.35
N SER A 352 3.97 11.12 -11.50
CA SER A 352 2.57 10.82 -11.16
C SER A 352 1.68 10.68 -12.40
N ASN A 353 1.90 11.49 -13.44
CA ASN A 353 1.23 11.41 -14.76
C ASN A 353 1.64 10.20 -15.63
N ARG A 354 2.43 9.27 -15.07
CA ARG A 354 2.92 8.02 -15.69
C ARG A 354 3.84 8.17 -16.90
N GLN A 355 4.35 9.38 -17.13
CA GLN A 355 5.47 9.66 -18.02
C GLN A 355 6.81 9.58 -17.27
N ILE A 356 7.91 9.42 -18.00
CA ILE A 356 9.27 9.29 -17.44
C ILE A 356 10.07 10.54 -17.79
N TYR A 357 10.74 11.10 -16.79
CA TYR A 357 11.50 12.33 -16.84
C TYR A 357 12.99 12.09 -16.54
N GLU A 358 13.87 12.84 -17.20
CA GLU A 358 15.26 13.07 -16.81
C GLU A 358 15.50 14.59 -16.75
N ALA A 359 15.98 15.11 -15.61
CA ALA A 359 16.21 16.56 -15.39
C ALA A 359 15.05 17.44 -15.90
N ASP A 360 13.86 17.18 -15.36
CA ASP A 360 12.59 17.85 -15.69
C ASP A 360 12.12 17.75 -17.16
N THR A 361 12.84 17.01 -18.01
CA THR A 361 12.50 16.77 -19.42
C THR A 361 11.84 15.40 -19.60
N VAL A 362 10.67 15.35 -20.26
CA VAL A 362 10.00 14.08 -20.61
C VAL A 362 10.83 13.31 -21.64
N ILE A 363 11.20 12.07 -21.30
CA ILE A 363 11.95 11.13 -22.15
C ILE A 363 11.11 9.92 -22.61
N SER A 364 9.96 9.68 -21.99
CA SER A 364 8.96 8.70 -22.47
C SER A 364 8.22 9.19 -23.72
N PRO A 365 7.71 8.29 -24.58
CA PRO A 365 6.75 8.67 -25.62
C PRO A 365 5.45 9.21 -25.00
N ASP A 366 4.94 10.32 -25.53
CA ASP A 366 3.83 11.09 -24.93
C ASP A 366 2.54 10.28 -24.69
N HIS A 367 2.33 9.22 -25.47
CA HIS A 367 1.16 8.34 -25.45
C HIS A 367 1.39 7.00 -24.72
N TRP A 368 2.56 6.80 -24.11
CA TRP A 368 2.87 5.59 -23.33
C TRP A 368 2.66 5.85 -21.84
N VAL A 369 2.10 4.86 -21.15
CA VAL A 369 1.74 4.94 -19.73
C VAL A 369 2.52 3.86 -18.99
N PHE A 370 3.40 4.26 -18.08
CA PHE A 370 4.27 3.34 -17.35
C PHE A 370 3.81 3.10 -15.91
N ASP A 371 3.92 1.84 -15.47
CA ASP A 371 3.55 1.41 -14.13
C ASP A 371 4.72 1.43 -13.13
N ASP A 372 5.92 1.04 -13.58
CA ASP A 372 7.15 0.97 -12.79
C ASP A 372 8.39 1.26 -13.65
N ILE A 373 9.50 1.65 -13.03
CA ILE A 373 10.82 1.81 -13.67
C ILE A 373 11.94 1.21 -12.82
N ALA A 374 12.94 0.62 -13.50
CA ALA A 374 14.12 0.04 -12.88
C ALA A 374 15.38 0.49 -13.63
N CYS A 375 16.54 0.47 -12.98
CA CYS A 375 17.82 0.74 -13.66
C CYS A 375 18.92 -0.19 -13.16
N ASN A 376 19.80 -0.59 -14.07
CA ASN A 376 21.10 -1.16 -13.71
C ASN A 376 22.23 -0.18 -14.05
N HIS A 377 23.49 -0.66 -14.04
CA HIS A 377 24.65 0.19 -14.31
C HIS A 377 24.79 0.70 -15.76
N ARG A 378 23.90 0.30 -16.69
CA ARG A 378 23.95 0.74 -18.11
C ARG A 378 22.60 1.24 -18.66
N ASN A 379 21.49 0.67 -18.21
CA ASN A 379 20.19 0.87 -18.84
C ASN A 379 19.13 1.35 -17.85
N LEU A 380 18.23 2.20 -18.36
CA LEU A 380 16.90 2.41 -17.80
C LEU A 380 15.91 1.43 -18.44
N PHE A 381 15.08 0.82 -17.60
CA PHE A 381 13.99 -0.07 -17.99
C PHE A 381 12.67 0.45 -17.44
N ALA A 382 11.58 0.19 -18.16
CA ALA A 382 10.25 0.64 -17.80
C ALA A 382 9.20 -0.43 -18.11
N LEU A 383 8.27 -0.65 -17.18
CA LEU A 383 7.15 -1.58 -17.32
C LEU A 383 5.91 -0.80 -17.76
N GLY A 384 5.45 -1.02 -18.99
CA GLY A 384 4.24 -0.41 -19.53
C GLY A 384 2.97 -0.91 -18.87
N ARG A 385 1.90 -0.10 -18.94
CA ARG A 385 0.54 -0.46 -18.51
C ARG A 385 -0.01 -1.69 -19.22
N ASP A 386 0.44 -1.91 -20.45
CA ASP A 386 0.15 -3.08 -21.28
C ASP A 386 0.95 -4.33 -20.85
N GLN A 387 1.70 -4.26 -19.73
CA GLN A 387 2.51 -5.33 -19.15
C GLN A 387 3.71 -5.75 -20.02
N THR A 388 4.21 -4.80 -20.80
CA THR A 388 5.36 -4.95 -21.68
C THR A 388 6.58 -4.26 -21.07
N VAL A 389 7.77 -4.85 -21.21
CA VAL A 389 9.01 -4.26 -20.72
C VAL A 389 9.72 -3.54 -21.86
N TYR A 390 10.18 -2.33 -21.57
CA TYR A 390 10.89 -1.48 -22.50
C TYR A 390 12.25 -1.06 -21.94
N ARG A 391 13.25 -0.98 -22.81
CA ARG A 391 14.59 -0.47 -22.50
C ARG A 391 14.79 0.86 -23.21
N MET A 392 15.23 1.88 -22.48
CA MET A 392 15.68 3.14 -23.08
C MET A 392 17.01 2.90 -23.84
N ASN A 393 17.14 3.47 -25.03
CA ASN A 393 18.41 3.57 -25.76
C ASN A 393 18.91 5.02 -25.71
N ASP A 394 20.19 5.21 -25.42
CA ASP A 394 20.80 6.55 -25.41
C ASP A 394 21.13 7.02 -26.83
N GLU A 395 20.42 8.05 -27.29
CA GLU A 395 20.64 8.71 -28.58
C GLU A 395 21.53 9.95 -28.40
N PRO A 396 22.67 10.11 -29.11
CA PRO A 396 23.60 11.22 -28.89
C PRO A 396 23.08 12.64 -29.15
N ALA A 397 21.91 12.79 -29.80
CA ALA A 397 21.37 14.08 -30.25
C ALA A 397 19.85 14.09 -30.46
N GLY A 398 19.06 13.46 -29.58
CA GLY A 398 17.59 13.43 -29.70
C GLY A 398 16.86 13.05 -28.41
N ARG A 399 15.52 12.92 -28.49
CA ARG A 399 14.77 12.18 -27.45
C ARG A 399 15.21 10.71 -27.49
N PRO A 400 15.35 10.01 -26.34
CA PRO A 400 15.71 8.59 -26.33
C PRO A 400 14.74 7.71 -27.12
N SER A 401 15.26 6.74 -27.86
CA SER A 401 14.44 5.68 -28.46
C SER A 401 14.20 4.56 -27.45
N TRP A 402 13.15 3.76 -27.63
CA TRP A 402 12.74 2.72 -26.67
C TRP A 402 12.61 1.36 -27.37
N THR A 403 13.38 0.38 -26.90
CA THR A 403 13.36 -1.00 -27.41
C THR A 403 12.36 -1.84 -26.63
N HIS A 404 11.43 -2.49 -27.33
CA HIS A 404 10.54 -3.51 -26.78
C HIS A 404 11.31 -4.79 -26.43
N LEU A 405 11.18 -5.31 -25.20
CA LEU A 405 11.93 -6.49 -24.72
C LEU A 405 11.15 -7.82 -24.72
N ASN A 406 9.83 -7.90 -24.91
CA ASN A 406 9.11 -9.19 -24.85
C ASN A 406 9.32 -10.02 -26.14
N HIS A 407 10.55 -10.51 -26.34
CA HIS A 407 11.03 -11.33 -27.44
C HIS A 407 11.69 -12.62 -26.92
N GLY A 408 12.04 -13.54 -27.83
CA GLY A 408 12.69 -14.81 -27.47
C GLY A 408 11.80 -15.65 -26.57
N SER A 409 12.33 -16.10 -25.43
CA SER A 409 11.60 -16.85 -24.39
C SER A 409 10.44 -16.05 -23.75
N MET A 410 10.50 -14.71 -23.79
CA MET A 410 9.45 -13.81 -23.30
C MET A 410 8.38 -13.46 -24.37
N SER A 411 8.43 -14.06 -25.56
CA SER A 411 7.45 -13.80 -26.62
C SER A 411 6.02 -14.11 -26.14
N ASN A 412 5.11 -13.15 -26.31
CA ASN A 412 3.71 -13.17 -25.83
C ASN A 412 3.52 -13.18 -24.30
N LYS A 413 4.57 -13.22 -23.48
CA LYS A 413 4.45 -13.14 -22.02
C LYS A 413 4.07 -11.74 -21.57
N LYS A 414 3.35 -11.65 -20.45
CA LYS A 414 2.93 -10.41 -19.79
C LYS A 414 3.63 -10.31 -18.43
N VAL A 415 4.23 -9.16 -18.14
CA VAL A 415 4.98 -8.93 -16.89
C VAL A 415 4.06 -8.36 -15.82
N ALA A 416 4.06 -8.99 -14.64
CA ALA A 416 3.39 -8.47 -13.46
C ALA A 416 4.28 -7.44 -12.76
N MET A 417 5.50 -7.87 -12.39
CA MET A 417 6.47 -7.13 -11.58
C MET A 417 7.86 -7.11 -12.23
N MET A 418 8.61 -6.05 -11.97
CA MET A 418 9.95 -5.81 -12.51
C MET A 418 10.88 -5.28 -11.42
N VAL A 419 12.09 -5.81 -11.29
CA VAL A 419 13.12 -5.31 -10.37
C VAL A 419 14.49 -5.33 -11.04
N GLY A 420 15.21 -4.22 -10.98
CA GLY A 420 16.64 -4.17 -11.24
C GLY A 420 17.30 -3.31 -10.17
N ASP A 421 18.46 -3.74 -9.66
CA ASP A 421 19.31 -2.90 -8.82
C ASP A 421 20.51 -2.38 -9.61
N ARG A 422 21.22 -1.38 -9.06
CA ARG A 422 22.34 -0.70 -9.73
C ARG A 422 23.51 -1.62 -10.10
N THR A 423 23.58 -2.82 -9.54
CA THR A 423 24.69 -3.76 -9.67
C THR A 423 24.30 -5.09 -10.33
N SER A 424 23.02 -5.42 -10.44
CA SER A 424 22.52 -6.66 -11.04
C SER A 424 21.83 -6.45 -12.40
N ASP A 425 21.36 -7.54 -12.96
CA ASP A 425 20.57 -7.59 -14.20
C ASP A 425 19.11 -7.16 -13.96
N LEU A 426 18.30 -7.08 -15.03
CA LEU A 426 16.86 -6.89 -14.85
C LEU A 426 16.18 -8.23 -14.57
N TRP A 427 15.36 -8.28 -13.53
CA TRP A 427 14.54 -9.40 -13.14
C TRP A 427 13.07 -9.08 -13.37
N VAL A 428 12.29 -10.03 -13.89
CA VAL A 428 10.84 -9.88 -14.09
C VAL A 428 10.10 -11.13 -13.68
N LEU A 429 8.90 -10.94 -13.15
CA LEU A 429 7.94 -12.00 -12.84
C LEU A 429 6.75 -11.85 -13.79
N THR A 430 6.42 -12.92 -14.52
CA THR A 430 5.26 -12.94 -15.44
C THR A 430 3.93 -13.07 -14.69
N THR A 431 2.82 -12.80 -15.38
CA THR A 431 1.47 -13.18 -14.93
C THR A 431 1.31 -14.69 -14.74
N ASP A 432 2.18 -15.46 -15.38
CA ASP A 432 2.13 -16.92 -15.48
C ASP A 432 3.10 -17.56 -14.45
N HIS A 433 3.51 -16.79 -13.44
CA HIS A 433 4.39 -17.19 -12.34
C HIS A 433 5.80 -17.67 -12.73
N GLU A 434 6.33 -17.21 -13.87
CA GLU A 434 7.71 -17.48 -14.29
C GLU A 434 8.63 -16.29 -13.98
N LEU A 435 9.81 -16.59 -13.44
CA LEU A 435 10.87 -15.62 -13.18
C LEU A 435 11.88 -15.63 -14.33
N PHE A 436 12.26 -14.45 -14.84
CA PHE A 436 13.28 -14.30 -15.87
C PHE A 436 14.34 -13.26 -15.49
N ARG A 437 15.55 -13.44 -16.02
CA ARG A 437 16.68 -12.49 -15.99
C ARG A 437 16.97 -11.98 -17.41
N TYR A 438 17.18 -10.67 -17.58
CA TYR A 438 17.65 -10.07 -18.83
C TYR A 438 19.16 -9.88 -18.80
N GLU A 439 19.89 -10.68 -19.57
CA GLU A 439 21.35 -10.80 -19.53
C GLU A 439 21.91 -10.78 -20.96
N ASP A 440 22.98 -9.99 -21.19
CA ASP A 440 23.66 -9.78 -22.48
C ASP A 440 22.80 -9.49 -23.73
N GLY A 441 21.51 -9.21 -23.55
CA GLY A 441 20.56 -8.84 -24.61
C GLY A 441 19.32 -9.74 -24.69
N ASP A 442 19.31 -10.88 -24.00
CA ASP A 442 18.27 -11.92 -24.08
C ASP A 442 17.68 -12.27 -22.70
N TRP A 443 16.58 -13.04 -22.70
CA TRP A 443 15.87 -13.46 -21.50
C TRP A 443 16.18 -14.92 -21.11
N VAL A 444 16.84 -15.07 -19.97
CA VAL A 444 17.14 -16.36 -19.34
C VAL A 444 16.03 -16.70 -18.33
N PRO A 445 15.29 -17.83 -18.48
CA PRO A 445 14.34 -18.29 -17.46
C PRO A 445 15.08 -18.78 -16.21
N VAL A 446 14.54 -18.50 -15.02
CA VAL A 446 15.19 -18.80 -13.75
C VAL A 446 14.26 -19.57 -12.82
N VAL A 447 14.74 -20.70 -12.30
CA VAL A 447 14.06 -21.53 -11.31
C VAL A 447 14.65 -21.26 -9.93
N LEU A 448 13.79 -20.98 -8.95
CA LEU A 448 14.20 -20.84 -7.54
C LEU A 448 14.57 -22.22 -6.98
N SER A 449 15.87 -22.47 -6.82
CA SER A 449 16.40 -23.77 -6.39
C SER A 449 15.83 -24.20 -5.03
N SER A 450 15.37 -25.44 -4.92
CA SER A 450 14.62 -26.04 -3.78
C SER A 450 13.18 -25.55 -3.59
N SER A 451 12.66 -24.67 -4.46
CA SER A 451 11.22 -24.45 -4.48
C SER A 451 10.48 -25.61 -5.15
N GLN A 452 9.30 -25.93 -4.61
CA GLN A 452 8.27 -26.76 -5.27
C GLN A 452 7.03 -25.92 -5.62
N THR A 453 7.09 -24.63 -5.34
CA THR A 453 6.01 -23.64 -5.41
C THR A 453 6.45 -22.47 -6.27
N GLU A 454 5.52 -21.91 -7.02
CA GLU A 454 5.80 -20.85 -7.98
C GLU A 454 6.03 -19.49 -7.29
N PRO A 455 6.87 -18.60 -7.84
CA PRO A 455 7.01 -17.23 -7.37
C PRO A 455 5.73 -16.42 -7.64
N VAL A 456 5.20 -15.77 -6.60
CA VAL A 456 4.01 -14.91 -6.68
C VAL A 456 4.34 -13.42 -6.49
N ASP A 457 5.56 -13.10 -6.05
CA ASP A 457 5.97 -11.74 -5.70
C ASP A 457 7.47 -11.52 -5.96
N LEU A 458 7.87 -10.33 -6.40
CA LEU A 458 9.26 -9.94 -6.69
C LEU A 458 9.51 -8.48 -6.26
N ARG A 459 10.44 -8.23 -5.32
CA ARG A 459 10.72 -6.90 -4.76
C ARG A 459 12.21 -6.66 -4.54
N SER A 460 12.67 -5.41 -4.72
CA SER A 460 13.96 -4.97 -4.17
C SER A 460 13.82 -4.58 -2.70
N VAL A 461 14.60 -5.22 -1.82
CA VAL A 461 14.62 -5.04 -0.37
C VAL A 461 16.02 -4.59 0.05
N GLY A 462 16.21 -3.29 0.27
CA GLY A 462 17.52 -2.72 0.52
C GLY A 462 18.42 -2.81 -0.71
N THR A 463 19.47 -3.65 -0.64
CA THR A 463 20.39 -3.97 -1.75
C THR A 463 20.23 -5.41 -2.24
N GLU A 464 19.12 -6.07 -1.90
CA GLU A 464 18.80 -7.44 -2.27
C GLU A 464 17.57 -7.47 -3.16
N ILE A 465 17.44 -8.52 -3.98
CA ILE A 465 16.20 -8.81 -4.70
C ILE A 465 15.57 -10.04 -4.05
N HIS A 466 14.34 -9.90 -3.57
CA HIS A 466 13.57 -10.96 -2.93
C HIS A 466 12.48 -11.46 -3.87
N ALA A 467 12.34 -12.78 -3.98
CA ALA A 467 11.21 -13.44 -4.61
C ALA A 467 10.46 -14.24 -3.54
N THR A 468 9.13 -14.09 -3.47
CA THR A 468 8.28 -14.83 -2.52
C THR A 468 7.41 -15.83 -3.29
N THR A 469 7.35 -17.07 -2.81
CA THR A 469 6.60 -18.16 -3.45
C THR A 469 5.19 -18.32 -2.88
N ALA A 470 4.34 -19.12 -3.53
CA ALA A 470 2.94 -19.32 -3.14
C ALA A 470 2.74 -19.92 -1.72
N ASP A 471 3.76 -20.54 -1.14
CA ASP A 471 3.83 -21.00 0.26
C ASP A 471 4.53 -19.99 1.21
N GLY A 472 4.80 -18.78 0.74
CA GLY A 472 5.36 -17.67 1.52
C GLY A 472 6.84 -17.81 1.89
N ARG A 473 7.56 -18.80 1.34
CA ARG A 473 9.03 -18.84 1.42
C ARG A 473 9.62 -17.66 0.64
N VAL A 474 10.68 -17.06 1.18
CA VAL A 474 11.38 -15.92 0.54
C VAL A 474 12.77 -16.36 0.13
N PHE A 475 13.08 -16.20 -1.15
CA PHE A 475 14.41 -16.37 -1.70
C PHE A 475 15.05 -14.99 -1.90
N THR A 476 16.32 -14.82 -1.54
CA THR A 476 17.13 -13.63 -1.83
C THR A 476 18.11 -13.89 -2.97
N GLN A 477 18.41 -12.84 -3.74
CA GLN A 477 19.47 -12.77 -4.74
C GLN A 477 20.37 -11.57 -4.40
N ARG A 478 21.69 -11.77 -4.54
CA ARG A 478 22.70 -10.70 -4.47
C ARG A 478 23.66 -10.79 -5.65
N GLY A 479 23.86 -9.69 -6.39
CA GLY A 479 24.83 -9.59 -7.47
C GLY A 479 24.43 -10.40 -8.71
N SER A 480 25.28 -11.33 -9.15
CA SER A 480 25.10 -12.10 -10.40
C SER A 480 24.94 -13.63 -10.22
N GLY A 481 25.03 -14.12 -8.98
CA GLY A 481 25.24 -15.55 -8.68
C GLY A 481 23.97 -16.41 -8.67
N HIS A 482 23.39 -16.62 -7.48
CA HIS A 482 22.32 -17.59 -7.25
C HIS A 482 21.23 -17.04 -6.32
N TRP A 483 20.07 -17.68 -6.35
CA TRP A 483 18.99 -17.49 -5.39
C TRP A 483 19.17 -18.42 -4.19
N SER A 484 19.03 -17.90 -2.97
CA SER A 484 19.09 -18.68 -1.73
C SER A 484 17.86 -18.43 -0.86
N LEU A 485 17.32 -19.49 -0.25
CA LEU A 485 16.23 -19.38 0.73
C LEU A 485 16.69 -18.56 1.94
N ILE A 486 15.81 -17.73 2.48
CA ILE A 486 15.99 -17.05 3.77
C ILE A 486 15.21 -17.85 4.82
N ASP A 487 15.94 -18.45 5.77
CA ASP A 487 15.41 -19.30 6.84
C ASP A 487 15.27 -18.58 8.21
#